data_AF-A0A358AV70-F1
#
_entry.id   AF-A0A358AV70-F1
#
_cell.length_a   1.000
_cell.length_b   1.000
_cell.length_c   1.000
_cell.angle_alpha   90.00
_cell.angle_beta   90.00
_cell.angle_gamma   90.00
#
_symmetry.space_group_name_H-M   'P 1'
#
loop_
_entity.id
_entity.type
_entity.pdbx_description
1 polymer ?
#
loop_
_entity_poly.entity_id
_entity_poly.type
_entity_poly.pdbx_seq_one_letter_code
_entity_poly.pdbx_strand_id
1 'polypeptide(L)'
;MLDHYTPAQLFEMHRGRESGVDVSRYNDLSYKAAQMRQIRLGLEKKLNVGLYGSVKFSSYQMEVIRLGLEEGIKAELYADPHYDANQMWEIKLGIERGLPVCQYADPCFDHEQMREIRLGLETGKDVSAYNDPDKKAAEMERIRLSLPVLSGKSLRQRFRAAMMAWKGR
;
A
#
# COMPACT_ATOMS: atom_id res chain seq x y z
N MET A 1 -33.18 7.38 15.71
CA MET A 1 -32.21 7.74 14.65
C MET A 1 -30.91 6.92 14.77
N LEU A 2 -30.98 5.69 15.30
CA LEU A 2 -29.90 4.68 15.25
C LEU A 2 -30.34 3.42 14.49
N ASP A 3 -31.58 3.40 14.00
CA ASP A 3 -32.31 2.21 13.56
C ASP A 3 -31.84 1.69 12.19
N HIS A 4 -30.96 2.45 11.52
CA HIS A 4 -30.37 2.11 10.23
C HIS A 4 -28.94 1.54 10.35
N TYR A 5 -28.32 1.61 11.53
CA TYR A 5 -26.99 1.02 11.73
C TYR A 5 -27.10 -0.46 12.06
N THR A 6 -26.20 -1.25 11.47
CA THR A 6 -26.01 -2.64 11.88
C THR A 6 -25.44 -2.71 13.30
N PRO A 7 -25.66 -3.80 14.06
CA PRO A 7 -25.04 -4.00 15.36
C PRO A 7 -23.51 -3.87 15.33
N ALA A 8 -22.87 -4.29 14.24
CA ALA A 8 -21.42 -4.16 14.07
C ALA A 8 -20.97 -2.69 13.90
N GLN A 9 -21.73 -1.86 13.19
CA GLN A 9 -21.43 -0.42 13.10
C GLN A 9 -21.63 0.27 14.45
N LEU A 10 -22.73 -0.05 15.16
CA LEU A 10 -22.98 0.46 16.52
C LEU A 10 -21.86 0.05 17.48
N PHE A 11 -21.35 -1.17 17.37
CA PHE A 11 -20.21 -1.65 18.15
C PHE A 11 -18.97 -0.78 17.92
N GLU A 12 -18.60 -0.49 16.66
CA GLU A 12 -17.44 0.37 16.37
C GLU A 12 -17.65 1.82 16.84
N MET A 13 -18.88 2.34 16.80
CA MET A 13 -19.20 3.66 17.37
C MET A 13 -19.08 3.66 18.89
N HIS A 14 -19.56 2.61 19.56
CA HIS A 14 -19.47 2.46 21.01
C HIS A 14 -18.00 2.39 21.45
N ARG A 15 -17.21 1.52 20.81
CA ARG A 15 -15.76 1.39 21.05
C ARG A 15 -15.03 2.72 20.88
N GLY A 16 -15.38 3.52 19.86
CA GLY A 16 -14.75 4.82 19.66
C GLY A 16 -15.07 5.83 20.76
N ARG A 17 -16.31 5.82 21.28
CA ARG A 17 -16.67 6.64 22.44
C ARG A 17 -15.91 6.21 23.70
N GLU A 18 -15.78 4.91 23.93
CA GLU A 18 -14.98 4.37 25.04
C GLU A 18 -13.51 4.78 24.95
N SER A 19 -12.93 4.79 23.75
CA SER A 19 -11.54 5.22 23.53
C SER A 19 -11.36 6.73 23.38
N GLY A 20 -12.43 7.52 23.45
CA GLY A 20 -12.39 8.98 23.41
C GLY A 20 -12.06 9.56 22.04
N VAL A 21 -12.21 8.80 20.96
CA VAL A 21 -12.00 9.30 19.59
C VAL A 21 -13.26 9.93 19.02
N ASP A 22 -13.07 10.84 18.06
CA ASP A 22 -14.18 11.51 17.39
C ASP A 22 -14.93 10.57 16.44
N VAL A 23 -16.05 10.04 16.92
CA VAL A 23 -16.92 9.11 16.18
C VAL A 23 -17.61 9.77 14.99
N SER A 24 -17.72 11.12 14.96
CA SER A 24 -18.31 11.83 13.81
C SER A 24 -17.50 11.65 12.51
N ARG A 25 -16.25 11.23 12.63
CA ARG A 25 -15.37 10.95 11.49
C ARG A 25 -15.71 9.69 10.72
N TYR A 26 -16.53 8.80 11.28
CA TYR A 26 -16.82 7.51 10.65
C TYR A 26 -18.23 6.96 10.94
N ASN A 27 -19.12 7.73 11.58
CA ASN A 27 -20.53 7.38 11.79
C ASN A 27 -21.37 7.68 10.54
N ASP A 28 -20.98 7.10 9.42
CA ASP A 28 -21.68 7.22 8.14
C ASP A 28 -22.13 5.81 7.71
N LEU A 29 -23.40 5.69 7.31
CA LEU A 29 -24.00 4.42 6.86
C LEU A 29 -23.35 3.85 5.60
N SER A 30 -22.66 4.68 4.81
CA SER A 30 -21.89 4.24 3.65
C SER A 30 -20.65 3.42 4.01
N TYR A 31 -20.15 3.52 5.24
CA TYR A 31 -19.07 2.67 5.73
C TYR A 31 -19.59 1.32 6.21
N LYS A 32 -18.93 0.24 5.79
CA LYS A 32 -19.03 -1.06 6.45
C LYS A 32 -18.36 -1.00 7.82
N ALA A 33 -18.82 -1.82 8.77
CA ALA A 33 -18.22 -1.89 10.10
C ALA A 33 -16.70 -2.14 10.07
N ALA A 34 -16.21 -2.95 9.12
CA ALA A 34 -14.78 -3.19 8.96
C ALA A 34 -13.98 -1.92 8.56
N GLN A 35 -14.57 -1.00 7.78
CA GLN A 35 -13.95 0.30 7.46
C GLN A 35 -13.97 1.22 8.68
N MET A 36 -15.10 1.28 9.39
CA MET A 36 -15.23 2.02 10.65
C MET A 36 -14.17 1.58 11.67
N ARG A 37 -13.92 0.27 11.78
CA ARG A 37 -12.86 -0.31 12.61
C ARG A 37 -11.49 0.27 12.26
N GLN A 38 -11.12 0.31 10.98
CA GLN A 38 -9.80 0.82 10.57
C GLN A 38 -9.67 2.34 10.80
N ILE A 39 -10.74 3.12 10.62
CA ILE A 39 -10.73 4.55 10.94
C ILE A 39 -10.60 4.76 12.45
N ARG A 40 -11.38 4.03 13.26
CA ARG A 40 -11.30 4.08 14.73
C ARG A 40 -9.89 3.75 15.23
N LEU A 41 -9.31 2.64 14.77
CA LEU A 41 -7.96 2.22 15.16
C LEU A 41 -6.91 3.29 14.80
N GLY A 42 -7.03 3.93 13.63
CA GLY A 42 -6.13 5.04 13.26
C GLY A 42 -6.29 6.27 14.16
N LEU A 43 -7.51 6.63 14.53
CA LEU A 43 -7.77 7.73 15.47
C LEU A 43 -7.20 7.43 16.86
N GLU A 44 -7.36 6.20 17.36
CA GLU A 44 -6.78 5.77 18.65
C GLU A 44 -5.25 5.89 18.65
N LYS A 45 -4.63 5.67 17.49
CA LYS A 45 -3.18 5.82 17.26
C LYS A 45 -2.76 7.24 16.85
N LYS A 46 -3.70 8.21 16.81
CA LYS A 46 -3.48 9.60 16.38
C LYS A 46 -2.89 9.72 14.96
N LEU A 47 -3.22 8.78 14.09
CA LEU A 47 -2.79 8.79 12.68
C LEU A 47 -3.63 9.76 11.85
N ASN A 48 -3.08 10.17 10.70
CA ASN A 48 -3.82 10.97 9.73
C ASN A 48 -4.84 10.11 8.96
N VAL A 49 -6.01 9.88 9.56
CA VAL A 49 -7.09 9.12 8.91
C VAL A 49 -7.67 9.81 7.68
N GLY A 50 -7.35 11.09 7.42
CA GLY A 50 -7.78 11.78 6.19
C GLY A 50 -7.20 11.17 4.91
N LEU A 51 -6.10 10.41 5.01
CA LEU A 51 -5.47 9.76 3.87
C LEU A 51 -6.23 8.52 3.37
N TYR A 52 -6.92 7.83 4.26
CA TYR A 52 -7.53 6.53 3.93
C TYR A 52 -8.98 6.36 4.41
N GLY A 53 -9.46 7.25 5.27
CA GLY A 53 -10.83 7.31 5.79
C GLY A 53 -11.83 7.74 4.73
N SER A 54 -11.96 6.94 3.67
CA SER A 54 -12.84 7.18 2.53
C SER A 54 -13.49 5.87 2.09
N VAL A 55 -14.78 5.93 1.74
CA VAL A 55 -15.55 4.77 1.25
C VAL A 55 -14.97 4.13 -0.01
N LYS A 56 -14.11 4.86 -0.74
CA LYS A 56 -13.39 4.35 -1.92
C LYS A 56 -12.40 3.24 -1.59
N PHE A 57 -11.90 3.18 -0.36
CA PHE A 57 -10.99 2.13 0.09
C PHE A 57 -11.77 1.00 0.76
N SER A 58 -11.49 -0.24 0.37
CA SER A 58 -11.86 -1.43 1.13
C SER A 58 -11.19 -1.41 2.52
N SER A 59 -11.76 -2.16 3.48
CA SER A 59 -11.16 -2.30 4.80
C SER A 59 -9.74 -2.90 4.76
N TYR A 60 -9.42 -3.71 3.75
CA TYR A 60 -8.07 -4.26 3.57
C TYR A 60 -7.08 -3.20 3.09
N GLN A 61 -7.46 -2.35 2.12
CA GLN A 61 -6.61 -1.21 1.72
C GLN A 61 -6.39 -0.24 2.90
N MET A 62 -7.46 0.07 3.65
CA MET A 62 -7.36 0.90 4.85
C MET A 62 -6.41 0.31 5.90
N GLU A 63 -6.40 -1.02 6.06
CA GLU A 63 -5.50 -1.71 6.98
C GLU A 63 -4.03 -1.57 6.57
N VAL A 64 -3.71 -1.76 5.28
CA VAL A 64 -2.34 -1.58 4.78
C VAL A 64 -1.87 -0.13 4.93
N ILE A 65 -2.75 0.84 4.65
CA ILE A 65 -2.45 2.25 4.85
C ILE A 65 -2.22 2.56 6.34
N ARG A 66 -3.11 2.10 7.23
CA ARG A 66 -2.97 2.28 8.68
C ARG A 66 -1.66 1.69 9.19
N LEU A 67 -1.32 0.45 8.81
CA LEU A 67 -0.09 -0.21 9.26
C LEU A 67 1.17 0.53 8.80
N GLY A 68 1.21 1.01 7.54
CA GLY A 68 2.35 1.82 7.11
C GLY A 68 2.46 3.14 7.85
N LEU A 69 1.35 3.82 8.17
CA LEU A 69 1.36 5.01 9.01
C LEU A 69 1.86 4.73 10.44
N GLU A 70 1.50 3.58 11.03
CA GLU A 70 2.01 3.15 12.34
C GLU A 70 3.53 2.90 12.33
N GLU A 71 4.06 2.43 11.20
CA GLU A 71 5.49 2.21 10.98
C GLU A 71 6.24 3.49 10.52
N GLY A 72 5.55 4.63 10.37
CA GLY A 72 6.15 5.88 9.90
C GLY A 72 6.46 5.92 8.41
N ILE A 73 5.88 5.01 7.63
CA ILE A 73 5.96 4.98 6.16
C ILE A 73 5.00 6.03 5.59
N LYS A 74 5.46 6.77 4.58
CA LYS A 74 4.66 7.79 3.88
C LYS A 74 3.57 7.14 3.05
N ALA A 75 2.34 7.12 3.57
CA ALA A 75 1.20 6.49 2.93
C ALA A 75 0.79 7.18 1.62
N GLU A 76 1.10 8.46 1.43
CA GLU A 76 0.81 9.23 0.21
C GLU A 76 1.40 8.59 -1.05
N LEU A 77 2.40 7.73 -0.89
CA LEU A 77 3.09 7.06 -2.00
C LEU A 77 2.37 5.82 -2.52
N TYR A 78 1.40 5.29 -1.78
CA TYR A 78 0.71 4.04 -2.13
C TYR A 78 -0.78 4.02 -1.77
N ALA A 79 -1.30 5.00 -1.04
CA ALA A 79 -2.71 5.15 -0.69
C ALA A 79 -3.54 5.62 -1.91
N ASP A 80 -3.64 4.78 -2.93
CA ASP A 80 -4.44 5.01 -4.12
C ASP A 80 -5.52 3.91 -4.25
N PRO A 81 -6.82 4.25 -4.32
CA PRO A 81 -7.88 3.26 -4.40
C PRO A 81 -7.83 2.38 -5.66
N HIS A 82 -7.03 2.72 -6.68
CA HIS A 82 -6.81 1.88 -7.86
C HIS A 82 -5.91 0.66 -7.59
N TYR A 83 -5.12 0.67 -6.51
CA TYR A 83 -4.39 -0.52 -6.06
C TYR A 83 -5.28 -1.38 -5.16
N ASP A 84 -5.30 -2.69 -5.35
CA ASP A 84 -5.78 -3.61 -4.34
C ASP A 84 -4.87 -3.63 -3.09
N ALA A 85 -5.33 -4.28 -2.02
CA ALA A 85 -4.58 -4.33 -0.77
C ALA A 85 -3.22 -5.05 -0.89
N ASN A 86 -3.10 -6.05 -1.78
CA ASN A 86 -1.86 -6.80 -1.99
C ASN A 86 -0.86 -5.96 -2.80
N GLN A 87 -1.32 -5.23 -3.82
CA GLN A 87 -0.50 -4.25 -4.55
C GLN A 87 0.05 -3.18 -3.59
N MET A 88 -0.81 -2.60 -2.73
CA MET A 88 -0.37 -1.65 -1.70
C MET A 88 0.66 -2.26 -0.75
N TRP A 89 0.52 -3.54 -0.40
CA TRP A 89 1.46 -4.25 0.47
C TRP A 89 2.84 -4.38 -0.18
N GLU A 90 2.92 -4.74 -1.46
CA GLU A 90 4.18 -4.84 -2.19
C GLU A 90 4.85 -3.46 -2.35
N ILE A 91 4.08 -2.40 -2.55
CA ILE A 91 4.61 -1.02 -2.61
C ILE A 91 5.13 -0.59 -1.22
N LYS A 92 4.36 -0.82 -0.14
CA LYS A 92 4.78 -0.58 1.25
C LYS A 92 6.11 -1.25 1.55
N LEU A 93 6.25 -2.55 1.25
CA LEU A 93 7.48 -3.32 1.47
C LEU A 93 8.68 -2.74 0.70
N GLY A 94 8.48 -2.24 -0.52
CA GLY A 94 9.54 -1.61 -1.27
C GLY A 94 9.99 -0.28 -0.67
N ILE A 95 9.05 0.54 -0.19
CA ILE A 95 9.37 1.81 0.49
C ILE A 95 10.16 1.53 1.77
N GLU A 96 9.70 0.56 2.58
CA GLU A 96 10.37 0.13 3.81
C GLU A 96 11.82 -0.31 3.57
N ARG A 97 12.07 -0.98 2.42
CA ARG A 97 13.40 -1.43 2.01
C ARG A 97 14.22 -0.40 1.23
N GLY A 98 13.70 0.81 1.04
CA GLY A 98 14.39 1.88 0.29
C GLY A 98 14.53 1.60 -1.21
N LEU A 99 13.64 0.80 -1.79
CA LEU A 99 13.64 0.44 -3.21
C LEU A 99 13.00 1.53 -4.08
N PRO A 100 13.34 1.60 -5.38
CA PRO A 100 12.72 2.51 -6.33
C PRO A 100 11.34 1.99 -6.74
N VAL A 101 10.34 2.17 -5.88
CA VAL A 101 8.98 1.65 -6.09
C VAL A 101 8.32 2.14 -7.37
N CYS A 102 8.74 3.27 -7.92
CA CYS A 102 8.28 3.77 -9.21
C CYS A 102 8.52 2.82 -10.40
N GLN A 103 9.34 1.77 -10.24
CA GLN A 103 9.55 0.76 -11.28
C GLN A 103 8.45 -0.30 -11.35
N TYR A 104 7.58 -0.38 -10.34
CA TYR A 104 6.52 -1.39 -10.27
C TYR A 104 5.21 -0.92 -9.61
N ALA A 105 5.19 0.26 -8.99
CA ALA A 105 3.97 0.88 -8.47
C ALA A 105 3.10 1.40 -9.62
N ASP A 106 2.46 0.47 -10.34
CA ASP A 106 1.57 0.73 -11.46
C ASP A 106 0.38 -0.23 -11.36
N PRO A 107 -0.89 0.26 -11.35
CA PRO A 107 -2.07 -0.59 -11.24
C PRO A 107 -2.20 -1.64 -12.34
N CYS A 108 -1.48 -1.50 -13.46
CA CYS A 108 -1.43 -2.50 -14.53
C CYS A 108 -0.69 -3.78 -14.13
N PHE A 109 0.16 -3.76 -13.10
CA PHE A 109 0.76 -4.98 -12.54
C PHE A 109 -0.14 -5.59 -11.48
N ASP A 110 -0.44 -6.88 -11.53
CA ASP A 110 -0.95 -7.58 -10.35
C ASP A 110 0.11 -7.66 -9.23
N HIS A 111 -0.34 -8.01 -8.02
CA HIS A 111 0.55 -8.09 -6.85
C HIS A 111 1.65 -9.16 -6.98
N GLU A 112 1.44 -10.24 -7.76
CA GLU A 112 2.47 -11.25 -7.98
C GLU A 112 3.56 -10.71 -8.91
N GLN A 113 3.20 -9.98 -9.96
CA GLN A 113 4.14 -9.27 -10.84
C GLN A 113 4.94 -8.22 -10.04
N MET A 114 4.26 -7.41 -9.21
CA MET A 114 4.92 -6.43 -8.33
C MET A 114 5.92 -7.11 -7.38
N ARG A 115 5.55 -8.27 -6.81
CA ARG A 115 6.44 -9.07 -5.95
C ARG A 115 7.69 -9.51 -6.70
N GLU A 116 7.57 -10.01 -7.93
CA GLU A 116 8.73 -10.43 -8.72
C GLU A 116 9.65 -9.25 -9.06
N ILE A 117 9.10 -8.07 -9.36
CA ILE A 117 9.92 -6.87 -9.59
C ILE A 117 10.61 -6.45 -8.29
N ARG A 118 9.88 -6.40 -7.16
CA ARG A 118 10.46 -6.08 -5.85
C ARG A 118 11.61 -7.01 -5.48
N LEU A 119 11.44 -8.32 -5.61
CA LEU A 119 12.49 -9.32 -5.32
C LEU A 119 13.72 -9.15 -6.23
N GLY A 120 13.52 -8.77 -7.50
CA GLY A 120 14.62 -8.42 -8.39
C GLY A 120 15.41 -7.22 -7.91
N LEU A 121 14.71 -6.15 -7.52
CA LEU A 121 15.32 -4.93 -6.98
C LEU A 121 16.09 -5.20 -5.67
N GLU A 122 15.50 -6.01 -4.77
CA GLU A 122 16.14 -6.41 -3.50
C GLU A 122 17.44 -7.20 -3.71
N THR A 123 17.48 -8.02 -4.76
CA THR A 123 18.65 -8.83 -5.12
C THR A 123 19.61 -8.11 -6.06
N GLY A 124 19.36 -6.83 -6.37
CA GLY A 124 20.22 -6.01 -7.23
C GLY A 124 20.22 -6.43 -8.70
N LYS A 125 19.13 -7.01 -9.19
CA LYS A 125 18.97 -7.47 -10.58
C LYS A 125 18.38 -6.37 -11.45
N ASP A 126 18.61 -6.51 -12.76
CA ASP A 126 18.01 -5.64 -13.74
C ASP A 126 16.55 -6.02 -14.02
N VAL A 127 15.62 -5.32 -13.38
CA VAL A 127 14.20 -5.58 -13.59
C VAL A 127 13.66 -5.04 -14.92
N SER A 128 14.40 -4.17 -15.63
CA SER A 128 13.94 -3.69 -16.95
C SER A 128 13.88 -4.79 -18.01
N ALA A 129 14.47 -5.95 -17.73
CA ALA A 129 14.38 -7.12 -18.58
C ALA A 129 13.01 -7.81 -18.52
N TYR A 130 12.21 -7.57 -17.48
CA TYR A 130 10.97 -8.32 -17.25
C TYR A 130 9.82 -7.54 -16.60
N ASN A 131 9.99 -6.26 -16.23
CA ASN A 131 8.93 -5.42 -15.65
C ASN A 131 7.90 -4.95 -16.70
N ASP A 132 7.19 -5.92 -17.26
CA ASP A 132 6.23 -5.73 -18.34
C ASP A 132 4.86 -6.28 -17.90
N PRO A 133 3.80 -5.43 -17.84
CA PRO A 133 2.47 -5.84 -17.41
C PRO A 133 1.88 -7.01 -18.21
N ASP A 134 2.32 -7.22 -19.45
CA ASP A 134 1.83 -8.32 -20.30
C ASP A 134 2.47 -9.68 -19.94
N LYS A 135 3.56 -9.70 -19.15
CA LYS A 135 4.22 -10.94 -18.73
C LYS A 135 3.60 -11.51 -17.47
N LYS A 136 3.30 -12.81 -17.46
CA LYS A 136 2.80 -13.47 -16.24
C LYS A 136 3.87 -13.48 -15.14
N ALA A 137 3.45 -13.42 -13.88
CA ALA A 137 4.36 -13.49 -12.74
C ALA A 137 5.30 -14.71 -12.78
N ALA A 138 4.80 -15.88 -13.19
CA ALA A 138 5.62 -17.09 -13.35
C ALA A 138 6.72 -16.96 -14.44
N GLU A 139 6.49 -16.17 -15.49
CA GLU A 139 7.52 -15.87 -16.49
C GLU A 139 8.55 -14.88 -15.92
N MET A 140 8.09 -13.83 -15.25
CA MET A 140 8.93 -12.85 -14.56
C MET A 140 9.83 -13.50 -13.52
N GLU A 141 9.31 -14.47 -12.76
CA GLU A 141 10.07 -15.29 -11.81
C GLU A 141 11.21 -16.04 -12.52
N ARG A 142 10.92 -16.73 -13.63
CA ARG A 142 11.93 -17.47 -14.39
C ARG A 142 13.04 -16.55 -14.89
N ILE A 143 12.69 -15.38 -15.42
CA ILE A 143 13.67 -14.39 -15.89
C ILE A 143 14.46 -13.85 -14.68
N ARG A 144 13.80 -13.46 -13.59
CA ARG A 144 14.46 -12.99 -12.36
C ARG A 144 15.47 -14.02 -11.87
N LEU A 145 15.14 -15.31 -11.84
CA LEU A 145 16.02 -16.36 -11.34
C LEU A 145 17.23 -16.61 -12.25
N SER A 146 17.12 -16.35 -13.56
CA SER A 146 18.23 -16.51 -14.51
C SER A 146 19.18 -15.31 -14.59
N LEU A 147 18.72 -14.10 -14.22
CA LEU A 147 19.53 -12.89 -14.30
C LEU A 147 20.65 -12.83 -13.23
N PRO A 148 21.87 -12.39 -13.59
CA PRO A 148 22.93 -12.13 -12.64
C PRO A 148 22.66 -10.86 -11.83
N VAL A 149 23.29 -10.76 -10.65
CA VAL A 149 23.30 -9.52 -9.85
C VAL A 149 24.16 -8.47 -10.57
N LEU A 150 23.65 -7.24 -10.65
CA LEU A 150 24.39 -6.13 -11.26
C LEU A 150 25.62 -5.76 -10.42
N SER A 151 26.71 -5.35 -11.08
CA SER A 151 27.87 -4.82 -10.39
C SER A 151 27.56 -3.50 -9.68
N GLY A 152 28.18 -3.25 -8.53
CA GLY A 152 27.84 -2.14 -7.62
C GLY A 152 28.00 -0.72 -8.18
N LYS A 153 28.63 -0.53 -9.34
CA LYS A 153 28.65 0.76 -10.07
C LYS A 153 27.39 0.96 -10.92
N SER A 154 26.97 -0.09 -11.64
CA SER A 154 25.76 -0.07 -12.48
C SER A 154 24.49 0.16 -11.65
N LEU A 155 24.39 -0.54 -10.51
CA LEU A 155 23.23 -0.47 -9.62
C LEU A 155 22.99 0.94 -9.07
N ARG A 156 24.04 1.64 -8.61
CA ARG A 156 23.94 3.01 -8.07
C ARG A 156 23.50 4.03 -9.12
N GLN A 157 24.00 3.90 -10.35
CA GLN A 157 23.65 4.82 -11.43
C GLN A 157 22.16 4.71 -11.79
N ARG A 158 21.62 3.49 -11.80
CA ARG A 158 20.22 3.23 -12.13
C ARG A 158 19.27 3.59 -11.00
N PHE A 159 19.63 3.33 -9.74
CA PHE A 159 18.87 3.81 -8.58
C PHE A 159 18.77 5.35 -8.56
N ARG A 160 19.87 6.05 -8.85
CA ARG A 160 19.87 7.51 -8.89
C ARG A 160 18.94 8.06 -9.98
N ALA A 161 18.94 7.44 -11.16
CA ALA A 161 18.06 7.84 -12.27
C ALA A 161 16.57 7.63 -11.92
N ALA A 162 16.23 6.47 -11.36
CA ALA A 162 14.84 6.17 -10.97
C ALA A 162 14.31 7.13 -9.89
N MET A 163 15.12 7.43 -8.87
CA MET A 163 14.74 8.37 -7.81
C MET A 163 14.58 9.82 -8.29
N MET A 164 15.38 10.26 -9.27
CA MET A 164 15.24 11.59 -9.88
C MET A 164 13.94 11.72 -10.67
N ALA A 165 13.55 10.68 -11.42
CA ALA A 165 12.32 10.67 -12.21
C ALA A 165 11.04 10.68 -11.35
N TRP A 166 11.12 10.24 -10.10
CA TRP A 166 9.98 10.16 -9.20
C TRP A 166 9.76 11.43 -8.36
N LYS A 167 10.82 12.13 -7.96
CA LYS A 167 10.71 13.42 -7.22
C LYS A 167 10.14 14.58 -8.05
N GLY A 168 9.95 14.41 -9.36
CA GLY A 168 9.40 15.41 -10.26
C GLY A 168 7.92 15.24 -10.59
N ARG A 169 7.21 14.30 -9.94
CA ARG A 169 5.77 14.08 -10.07
C ARG A 169 5.02 14.56 -8.84
#